data_AF-Q4S858-F1
#
_entry.id   AF-Q4S858-F1
#
_cell.length_a   1.000
_cell.length_b   1.000
_cell.length_c   1.000
_cell.angle_alpha   90.00
_cell.angle_beta   90.00
_cell.angle_gamma   90.00
#
_symmetry.space_group_name_H-M   'P 1'
#
loop_
_entity.id
_entity.type
_entity.pdbx_description
1 polymer ?
#
loop_
_entity_poly.entity_id
_entity_poly.type
_entity_poly.pdbx_seq_one_letter_code
_entity_poly.pdbx_strand_id
1 'polypeptide(L)'
;DTKRSVHGYTEGRDQLVDQTEAFANRTSLFASQLGLGNASLLLKKVGVADEGSYTCFVRVQDYDSAALLLQVAAFYSKPVVTLEPESNLRPGDKVALTCMAYGGYPQADVIWQDGSGRNLTDNITNSVVANEEGLFTMTSVLSVVLEPNSTYSCQMINPLLGEEGNAFVTITGG
;
A
#
# COMPACT_ATOMS: atom_id res chain seq x y z
N ASP A 1 -24.79 12.11 -7.96
CA ASP A 1 -24.34 10.72 -8.23
C ASP A 1 -24.03 10.49 -9.68
N THR A 2 -22.75 10.64 -10.06
CA THR A 2 -22.24 10.16 -11.34
C THR A 2 -21.94 8.67 -11.20
N LYS A 3 -22.87 7.80 -11.59
CA LYS A 3 -22.61 6.35 -11.66
C LYS A 3 -21.48 6.10 -12.66
N ARG A 4 -20.29 5.69 -12.18
CA ARG A 4 -19.18 5.25 -13.03
C ARG A 4 -19.45 3.82 -13.47
N SER A 5 -19.79 3.60 -14.74
CA SER A 5 -19.98 2.26 -15.27
C SER A 5 -18.63 1.56 -15.45
N VAL A 6 -18.50 0.36 -14.88
CA VAL A 6 -17.27 -0.44 -14.91
C VAL A 6 -17.29 -1.42 -16.08
N HIS A 7 -18.41 -2.11 -16.27
CA HIS A 7 -18.64 -3.06 -17.35
C HIS A 7 -20.15 -3.29 -17.48
N GLY A 8 -20.66 -3.46 -18.71
CA GLY A 8 -22.06 -3.78 -18.98
C GLY A 8 -22.16 -5.01 -19.87
N TYR A 9 -23.18 -5.83 -19.66
CA TYR A 9 -23.44 -7.01 -20.49
C TYR A 9 -24.95 -7.22 -20.62
N THR A 10 -25.45 -7.30 -21.85
CA THR A 10 -26.87 -7.57 -22.12
C THR A 10 -27.04 -8.26 -23.47
N GLU A 11 -28.13 -9.01 -23.65
CA GLU A 11 -28.44 -9.70 -24.91
C GLU A 11 -27.28 -10.54 -25.48
N GLY A 12 -26.45 -11.12 -24.60
CA GLY A 12 -25.32 -11.97 -25.02
C GLY A 12 -24.07 -11.22 -25.49
N ARG A 13 -23.94 -9.92 -25.20
CA ARG A 13 -22.83 -9.08 -25.65
C ARG A 13 -22.44 -7.99 -24.65
N ASP A 14 -21.17 -7.62 -24.64
CA ASP A 14 -20.64 -6.50 -23.87
C ASP A 14 -21.27 -5.17 -24.33
N GLN A 15 -21.60 -4.31 -23.37
CA GLN A 15 -22.16 -2.97 -23.55
C GLN A 15 -21.19 -1.95 -22.94
N LEU A 16 -20.22 -1.51 -23.74
CA LEU A 16 -19.10 -0.68 -23.26
C LEU A 16 -19.21 0.81 -23.65
N VAL A 17 -20.32 1.23 -24.27
CA VAL A 17 -20.52 2.61 -24.73
C VAL A 17 -20.42 3.62 -23.57
N ASP A 18 -21.05 3.30 -22.45
CA ASP A 18 -21.05 4.15 -21.24
C ASP A 18 -19.93 3.76 -20.25
N GLN A 19 -19.02 2.87 -20.66
CA GLN A 19 -17.92 2.44 -19.80
C GLN A 19 -17.01 3.63 -19.50
N THR A 20 -16.67 3.81 -18.23
CA THR A 20 -15.72 4.85 -17.83
C THR A 20 -14.35 4.55 -18.44
N GLU A 21 -13.67 5.57 -18.96
CA GLU A 21 -12.38 5.43 -19.64
C GLU A 21 -11.33 4.69 -18.79
N ALA A 22 -11.35 4.89 -17.47
CA ALA A 22 -10.47 4.19 -16.52
C ALA A 22 -10.54 2.65 -16.60
N PHE A 23 -11.64 2.08 -17.10
CA PHE A 23 -11.85 0.63 -17.21
C PHE A 23 -11.74 0.11 -18.66
N ALA A 24 -11.57 1.00 -19.63
CA ALA A 24 -11.50 0.63 -21.05
C ALA A 24 -10.37 -0.38 -21.30
N ASN A 25 -10.68 -1.47 -22.01
CA ASN A 25 -9.75 -2.58 -22.30
C ASN A 25 -9.16 -3.30 -21.07
N ARG A 26 -9.68 -3.02 -19.87
CA ARG A 26 -9.22 -3.64 -18.61
C ARG A 26 -10.23 -4.64 -18.07
N THR A 27 -11.49 -4.59 -18.47
CA THR A 27 -12.53 -5.48 -17.94
C THR A 27 -12.90 -6.60 -18.90
N SER A 28 -13.31 -7.75 -18.36
CA SER A 28 -13.84 -8.88 -19.12
C SER A 28 -14.78 -9.70 -18.25
N LEU A 29 -16.00 -9.94 -18.72
CA LEU A 29 -16.95 -10.83 -18.04
C LEU A 29 -16.66 -12.29 -18.38
N PHE A 30 -16.88 -13.20 -17.43
CA PHE A 30 -16.85 -14.64 -17.69
C PHE A 30 -18.21 -15.11 -18.26
N ALA A 31 -18.53 -14.72 -19.50
CA ALA A 31 -19.86 -14.94 -20.08
C ALA A 31 -20.34 -16.40 -20.07
N SER A 32 -19.43 -17.36 -20.25
CA SER A 32 -19.74 -18.80 -20.20
C SER A 32 -20.17 -19.29 -18.81
N GLN A 33 -19.89 -18.53 -17.75
CA GLN A 33 -20.23 -18.85 -16.36
C GLN A 33 -21.59 -18.29 -15.92
N LEU A 34 -22.20 -17.40 -16.72
CA LEU A 34 -23.48 -16.77 -16.38
C LEU A 34 -24.63 -17.78 -16.23
N GLY A 35 -24.67 -18.81 -17.08
CA GLY A 35 -25.67 -19.88 -17.00
C GLY A 35 -25.56 -20.73 -15.71
N LEU A 36 -24.45 -20.62 -14.99
CA LEU A 36 -24.20 -21.27 -13.71
C LEU A 36 -24.42 -20.32 -12.52
N GLY A 37 -24.92 -19.10 -12.77
CA GLY A 37 -25.14 -18.08 -11.74
C GLY A 37 -23.90 -17.30 -11.33
N ASN A 38 -22.80 -17.41 -12.08
CA ASN A 38 -21.55 -16.70 -11.78
C ASN A 38 -21.35 -15.51 -12.74
N ALA A 39 -21.52 -14.31 -12.20
CA ALA A 39 -21.35 -13.03 -12.89
C ALA A 39 -20.02 -12.34 -12.53
N SER A 40 -18.95 -13.09 -12.29
CA SER A 40 -17.63 -12.54 -11.98
C SER A 40 -17.09 -11.67 -13.12
N LEU A 41 -16.35 -10.63 -12.76
CA LEU A 41 -15.69 -9.71 -13.68
C LEU A 41 -14.18 -9.74 -13.44
N LEU A 42 -13.40 -9.93 -14.50
CA LEU A 42 -11.96 -9.73 -14.47
C LEU A 42 -11.65 -8.25 -14.68
N LEU A 43 -10.86 -7.65 -13.78
CA LEU A 43 -10.21 -6.35 -13.97
C LEU A 43 -8.70 -6.53 -14.10
N LYS A 44 -8.12 -6.09 -15.22
CA LYS A 44 -6.70 -6.23 -15.56
C LYS A 44 -5.91 -4.98 -15.15
N LYS A 45 -4.62 -5.19 -14.83
CA LYS A 45 -3.68 -4.13 -14.48
C LYS A 45 -4.22 -3.24 -13.36
N VAL A 46 -4.66 -3.87 -12.27
CA VAL A 46 -5.20 -3.16 -11.10
C VAL A 46 -4.17 -2.17 -10.55
N GLY A 47 -4.62 -0.96 -10.23
CA GLY A 47 -3.82 0.09 -9.60
C GLY A 47 -4.59 0.75 -8.47
N VAL A 48 -3.93 1.67 -7.75
CA VAL A 48 -4.49 2.32 -6.55
C VAL A 48 -5.82 3.01 -6.82
N ALA A 49 -5.98 3.64 -8.00
CA ALA A 49 -7.21 4.33 -8.38
C ALA A 49 -8.43 3.42 -8.55
N ASP A 50 -8.25 2.10 -8.64
CA ASP A 50 -9.35 1.14 -8.69
C ASP A 50 -9.86 0.75 -7.29
N GLU A 51 -9.14 1.08 -6.22
CA GLU A 51 -9.60 0.80 -4.85
C GLU A 51 -10.94 1.49 -4.58
N GLY A 52 -11.87 0.76 -3.97
CA GLY A 52 -13.17 1.33 -3.61
C GLY A 52 -14.30 0.32 -3.58
N SER A 53 -15.51 0.84 -3.36
CA SER A 53 -16.72 0.04 -3.34
C SER A 53 -17.29 -0.14 -4.74
N TYR A 54 -17.63 -1.37 -5.08
CA TYR A 54 -18.25 -1.77 -6.32
C TYR A 54 -19.61 -2.39 -6.03
N THR A 55 -20.54 -2.28 -6.97
CA THR A 55 -21.82 -2.98 -6.89
C THR A 55 -22.10 -3.68 -8.20
N CYS A 56 -22.31 -4.99 -8.13
CA CYS A 56 -22.79 -5.79 -9.23
C CYS A 56 -24.31 -5.74 -9.24
N PHE A 57 -24.89 -5.61 -10.43
CA PHE A 57 -26.33 -5.62 -10.66
C PHE A 57 -26.66 -6.69 -11.69
N VAL A 58 -27.58 -7.59 -11.34
CA VAL A 58 -28.02 -8.68 -12.21
C VAL A 58 -29.53 -8.57 -12.39
N ARG A 59 -29.98 -8.68 -13.64
CA ARG A 59 -31.40 -8.71 -13.98
C ARG A 59 -31.67 -9.84 -14.97
N VAL A 60 -32.48 -10.81 -14.57
CA VAL A 60 -32.93 -11.91 -15.43
C VAL A 60 -34.46 -11.88 -15.57
N GLN A 61 -35.16 -12.07 -14.46
CA GLN A 61 -36.59 -11.79 -14.32
C GLN A 61 -36.79 -10.74 -13.24
N ASP A 62 -36.24 -11.01 -12.06
CA ASP A 62 -36.11 -10.05 -10.95
C ASP A 62 -34.75 -9.34 -10.98
N TYR A 63 -34.64 -8.32 -10.14
CA TYR A 63 -33.45 -7.51 -9.95
C TYR A 63 -32.75 -7.90 -8.66
N ASP A 64 -31.44 -8.13 -8.73
CA ASP A 64 -30.60 -8.38 -7.58
C ASP A 64 -29.30 -7.58 -7.65
N SER A 65 -28.67 -7.35 -6.50
CA SER A 65 -27.44 -6.60 -6.39
C SER A 65 -26.56 -7.07 -5.26
N ALA A 66 -25.24 -7.07 -5.49
CA ALA A 66 -24.25 -7.39 -4.47
C ALA A 66 -23.16 -6.31 -4.45
N ALA A 67 -22.89 -5.77 -3.27
CA ALA A 67 -21.78 -4.83 -3.06
C ALA A 67 -20.51 -5.57 -2.63
N LEU A 68 -19.36 -5.07 -3.05
CA LEU A 68 -18.05 -5.55 -2.62
C LEU A 68 -17.09 -4.37 -2.46
N LEU A 69 -16.06 -4.56 -1.63
CA LEU A 69 -14.96 -3.61 -1.45
C LEU A 69 -13.72 -4.21 -2.11
N LEU A 70 -13.16 -3.52 -3.10
CA LEU A 70 -11.87 -3.85 -3.67
C LEU A 70 -10.80 -3.09 -2.89
N GLN A 71 -9.92 -3.82 -2.20
CA GLN A 71 -8.73 -3.26 -1.57
C GLN A 71 -7.51 -3.56 -2.46
N VAL A 72 -6.63 -2.58 -2.59
CA VAL A 72 -5.41 -2.68 -3.40
C VAL A 72 -4.21 -2.67 -2.47
N ALA A 73 -3.19 -3.46 -2.81
CA ALA A 73 -1.91 -3.43 -2.11
C ALA A 73 -0.75 -3.57 -3.09
N ALA A 74 0.37 -2.94 -2.77
CA ALA A 74 1.62 -3.00 -3.50
C ALA A 74 2.78 -3.19 -2.52
N PHE A 75 3.74 -4.01 -2.93
CA PHE A 75 4.95 -4.31 -2.15
C PHE A 75 5.83 -3.07 -2.03
N TYR A 76 6.40 -2.87 -0.85
CA TYR A 76 7.42 -1.83 -0.67
C TYR A 76 8.78 -2.33 -1.17
N SER A 77 9.65 -1.41 -1.60
CA SER A 77 11.07 -1.73 -1.73
C SER A 77 11.66 -2.13 -0.37
N LYS A 78 12.79 -2.83 -0.37
CA LYS A 78 13.55 -3.04 0.87
C LYS A 78 13.84 -1.69 1.54
N PRO A 79 13.53 -1.51 2.84
CA PRO A 79 13.78 -0.25 3.53
C PRO A 79 15.27 0.08 3.59
N VAL A 80 15.57 1.38 3.68
CA VAL A 80 16.91 1.92 3.89
C VAL A 80 16.87 2.86 5.09
N VAL A 81 17.88 2.78 5.96
CA VAL A 81 18.03 3.67 7.10
C VAL A 81 19.21 4.61 6.87
N THR A 82 18.99 5.91 7.05
CA THR A 82 20.01 6.95 7.05
C THR A 82 20.03 7.67 8.40
N LEU A 83 21.10 8.41 8.65
CA LEU A 83 21.39 9.05 9.93
C LEU A 83 21.81 10.50 9.70
N GLU A 84 21.26 11.45 10.46
CA GLU A 84 21.63 12.86 10.38
C GLU A 84 21.93 13.45 11.78
N PRO A 85 23.09 14.11 11.97
CA PRO A 85 24.21 14.24 11.02
C PRO A 85 24.99 12.92 10.81
N GLU A 86 25.59 12.74 9.63
CA GLU A 86 26.28 11.48 9.27
C GLU A 86 27.69 11.33 9.89
N SER A 87 28.30 12.41 10.40
CA SER A 87 29.69 12.42 10.86
C SER A 87 29.90 13.26 12.11
N ASN A 88 31.07 13.09 12.75
CA ASN A 88 31.47 13.76 14.00
C ASN A 88 30.58 13.48 15.20
N LEU A 89 29.91 12.33 15.19
CA LEU A 89 28.98 11.90 16.22
C LEU A 89 29.70 11.49 17.50
N ARG A 90 29.15 11.91 18.63
CA ARG A 90 29.59 11.56 19.97
C ARG A 90 28.43 10.99 20.77
N PRO A 91 28.70 10.11 21.75
CA PRO A 91 27.69 9.73 22.73
C PRO A 91 27.09 10.98 23.39
N GLY A 92 25.77 11.03 23.47
CA GLY A 92 25.03 12.21 23.96
C GLY A 92 24.52 13.16 22.87
N ASP A 93 24.96 13.01 21.61
CA ASP A 93 24.42 13.82 20.51
C ASP A 93 23.00 13.41 20.17
N LYS A 94 22.18 14.39 19.80
CA LYS A 94 20.84 14.15 19.26
C LYS A 94 20.94 13.91 17.76
N VAL A 95 20.41 12.79 17.31
CA VAL A 95 20.41 12.41 15.89
C VAL A 95 19.00 12.07 15.42
N ALA A 96 18.79 12.23 14.12
CA ALA A 96 17.61 11.75 13.43
C ALA A 96 17.97 10.52 12.58
N LEU A 97 17.29 9.41 12.83
CA LEU A 97 17.35 8.19 12.04
C LEU A 97 16.15 8.21 11.08
N THR A 98 16.39 8.13 9.78
CA THR A 98 15.33 8.14 8.77
C THR A 98 15.27 6.78 8.08
N CYS A 99 14.14 6.09 8.21
CA CYS A 99 13.86 4.84 7.51
C CYS A 99 12.90 5.11 6.35
N MET A 100 13.28 4.67 5.15
CA MET A 100 12.54 4.97 3.93
C MET A 100 12.36 3.73 3.05
N ALA A 101 11.15 3.57 2.49
CA ALA A 101 10.85 2.58 1.47
C ALA A 101 9.90 3.15 0.40
N TYR A 102 9.98 2.63 -0.82
CA TYR A 102 9.32 3.20 -1.99
C TYR A 102 8.30 2.24 -2.60
N GLY A 103 7.33 2.79 -3.33
CA GLY A 103 6.46 2.06 -4.25
C GLY A 103 5.36 1.21 -3.61
N GLY A 104 5.19 1.25 -2.29
CA GLY A 104 4.21 0.41 -1.60
C GLY A 104 2.85 1.08 -1.43
N TYR A 105 1.83 0.27 -1.15
CA TYR A 105 0.48 0.73 -0.83
C TYR A 105 -0.24 -0.37 -0.03
N PRO A 106 -1.08 -0.06 0.96
CA PRO A 106 -1.35 1.26 1.54
C PRO A 106 -0.16 1.74 2.42
N GLN A 107 -0.36 2.76 3.25
CA GLN A 107 0.63 3.20 4.24
C GLN A 107 1.04 2.01 5.13
N ALA A 108 2.35 1.79 5.27
CA ALA A 108 2.88 0.72 6.12
C ALA A 108 2.79 1.07 7.61
N ASP A 109 2.71 0.04 8.45
CA ASP A 109 3.02 0.16 9.87
C ASP A 109 4.54 0.15 10.05
N VAL A 110 5.04 0.94 11.01
CA VAL A 110 6.49 1.05 11.27
C VAL A 110 6.78 0.74 12.72
N ILE A 111 7.77 -0.12 12.94
CA ILE A 111 8.29 -0.46 14.26
C ILE A 111 9.77 -0.08 14.29
N TRP A 112 10.14 0.71 15.29
CA TRP A 112 11.53 1.00 15.60
C TRP A 112 11.97 0.29 16.87
N GLN A 113 13.17 -0.27 16.85
CA GLN A 113 13.79 -0.90 18.01
C GLN A 113 15.27 -0.52 18.13
N ASP A 114 15.80 -0.54 19.35
CA ASP A 114 17.25 -0.55 19.55
C ASP A 114 17.83 -1.98 19.54
N GLY A 115 19.15 -2.09 19.61
CA GLY A 115 19.87 -3.37 19.61
C GLY A 115 19.55 -4.30 20.78
N SER A 116 18.85 -3.81 21.82
CA SER A 116 18.34 -4.63 22.93
C SER A 116 16.92 -5.15 22.68
N GLY A 117 16.28 -4.72 21.60
CA GLY A 117 14.89 -5.02 21.27
C GLY A 117 13.88 -4.11 21.96
N ARG A 118 14.31 -3.03 22.63
CA ARG A 118 13.39 -2.06 23.23
C ARG A 118 12.67 -1.31 22.12
N ASN A 119 11.34 -1.26 22.22
CA ASN A 119 10.49 -0.55 21.27
C ASN A 119 10.65 0.98 21.44
N LEU A 120 10.93 1.67 20.34
CA LEU A 120 11.11 3.13 20.25
C LEU A 120 10.03 3.82 19.41
N THR A 121 9.01 3.07 18.99
CA THR A 121 7.97 3.51 18.05
C THR A 121 7.12 4.67 18.59
N ASP A 122 7.06 4.88 19.91
CA ASP A 122 6.28 5.96 20.51
C ASP A 122 6.78 7.37 20.16
N ASN A 123 8.05 7.52 19.74
CA ASN A 123 8.68 8.81 19.45
C ASN A 123 9.14 8.93 17.99
N ILE A 124 8.28 8.53 17.06
CA ILE A 124 8.55 8.60 15.62
C ILE A 124 7.63 9.59 14.91
N THR A 125 8.11 10.14 13.81
CA THR A 125 7.31 10.93 12.88
C THR A 125 7.22 10.19 11.55
N ASN A 126 6.01 9.79 11.17
CA ASN A 126 5.76 9.12 9.91
C ASN A 126 5.22 10.11 8.88
N SER A 127 5.61 9.92 7.62
CA SER A 127 5.09 10.68 6.49
C SER A 127 5.06 9.81 5.23
N VAL A 128 4.12 10.12 4.34
CA VAL A 128 3.98 9.45 3.05
C VAL A 128 3.91 10.48 1.93
N VAL A 129 4.51 10.15 0.80
CA VAL A 129 4.38 10.91 -0.45
C VAL A 129 3.93 9.96 -1.55
N ALA A 130 2.82 10.29 -2.22
CA ALA A 130 2.32 9.50 -3.34
C ALA A 130 2.98 9.92 -4.66
N ASN A 131 3.30 8.93 -5.51
CA ASN A 131 3.68 9.16 -6.89
C ASN A 131 2.42 9.30 -7.79
N GLU A 132 2.63 9.47 -9.10
CA GLU A 132 1.54 9.63 -10.08
C GLU A 132 0.62 8.39 -10.20
N GLU A 133 1.12 7.21 -9.82
CA GLU A 133 0.35 5.95 -9.80
C GLU A 133 -0.42 5.76 -8.48
N GLY A 134 -0.25 6.67 -7.52
CA GLY A 134 -0.82 6.59 -6.17
C GLY A 134 -0.01 5.74 -5.19
N LEU A 135 1.13 5.19 -5.61
CA LEU A 135 2.01 4.40 -4.75
C LEU A 135 2.79 5.31 -3.80
N PHE A 136 3.03 4.84 -2.58
CA PHE A 136 3.63 5.64 -1.52
C PHE A 136 5.14 5.42 -1.41
N THR A 137 5.83 6.52 -1.16
CA THR A 137 7.12 6.54 -0.47
C THR A 137 6.86 6.75 1.01
N MET A 138 7.14 5.73 1.82
CA MET A 138 6.99 5.75 3.27
C MET A 138 8.28 6.24 3.91
N THR A 139 8.18 7.22 4.80
CA THR A 139 9.30 7.75 5.57
C THR A 139 8.96 7.78 7.04
N SER A 140 9.82 7.19 7.87
CA SER A 140 9.70 7.23 9.33
C SER A 140 10.98 7.81 9.92
N VAL A 141 10.84 8.83 10.77
CA VAL A 141 11.95 9.50 11.43
C VAL A 141 11.90 9.23 12.92
N LEU A 142 12.97 8.66 13.45
CA LEU A 142 13.19 8.43 14.88
C LEU A 142 14.25 9.42 15.40
N SER A 143 13.92 10.20 16.42
CA SER A 143 14.88 11.09 17.10
C SER A 143 15.38 10.45 18.39
N VAL A 144 16.69 10.24 18.50
CA VAL A 144 17.34 9.59 19.67
C VAL A 144 18.56 10.37 20.12
N VAL A 145 18.93 10.16 21.38
CA VAL A 145 20.24 10.54 21.92
C VAL A 145 21.16 9.34 21.75
N LEU A 146 22.32 9.53 21.13
CA LEU A 146 23.25 8.44 20.87
C LEU A 146 23.83 7.85 22.15
N GLU A 147 23.75 6.53 22.25
CA GLU A 147 24.50 5.73 23.22
C GLU A 147 25.76 5.16 22.54
N PRO A 148 26.80 4.75 23.31
CA PRO A 148 27.98 4.10 22.73
C PRO A 148 27.62 2.77 22.06
N ASN A 149 28.10 2.56 20.82
CA ASN A 149 27.94 1.31 20.08
C ASN A 149 26.48 0.84 19.94
N SER A 150 25.60 1.75 19.54
CA SER A 150 24.18 1.48 19.38
C SER A 150 23.84 0.94 17.99
N THR A 151 22.91 0.00 17.95
CA THR A 151 22.24 -0.43 16.72
C THR A 151 20.78 -0.04 16.82
N TYR A 152 20.21 0.42 15.71
CA TYR A 152 18.78 0.71 15.58
C TYR A 152 18.23 -0.04 14.38
N SER A 153 17.06 -0.64 14.53
CA SER A 153 16.34 -1.33 13.47
C SER A 153 15.00 -0.66 13.22
N CYS A 154 14.62 -0.66 11.95
CA CYS A 154 13.33 -0.25 11.45
C CYS A 154 12.70 -1.43 10.70
N GLN A 155 11.48 -1.75 11.05
CA GLN A 155 10.64 -2.74 10.38
C GLN A 155 9.42 -2.02 9.80
N MET A 156 9.18 -2.21 8.50
CA MET A 156 8.00 -1.71 7.80
C MET A 156 7.11 -2.89 7.42
N ILE A 157 5.82 -2.80 7.73
CA ILE A 157 4.85 -3.88 7.55
C ILE A 157 3.72 -3.40 6.65
N ASN A 158 3.48 -4.08 5.53
CA ASN A 158 2.30 -3.84 4.70
C ASN A 158 1.08 -4.49 5.37
N PRO A 159 0.06 -3.73 5.82
CA PRO A 159 -1.03 -4.27 6.63
C PRO A 159 -1.98 -5.18 5.87
N LEU A 160 -2.03 -5.11 4.53
CA LEU A 160 -2.90 -5.95 3.70
C LEU A 160 -2.18 -7.20 3.20
N LEU A 161 -0.89 -7.11 2.90
CA LEU A 161 -0.10 -8.24 2.41
C LEU A 161 0.56 -9.05 3.53
N GLY A 162 0.71 -8.48 4.72
CA GLY A 162 1.54 -9.04 5.79
C GLY A 162 3.03 -9.11 5.41
N GLU A 163 3.44 -8.33 4.41
CA GLU A 163 4.82 -8.25 3.95
C GLU A 163 5.64 -7.41 4.94
N GLU A 164 6.85 -7.86 5.26
CA GLU A 164 7.75 -7.15 6.17
C GLU A 164 9.10 -6.81 5.51
N GLY A 165 9.49 -5.55 5.59
CA GLY A 165 10.80 -5.05 5.21
C GLY A 165 11.59 -4.62 6.44
N ASN A 166 12.87 -4.98 6.51
CA ASN A 166 13.73 -4.65 7.65
C ASN A 166 15.01 -3.94 7.20
N ALA A 167 15.42 -2.93 7.96
CA ALA A 167 16.69 -2.23 7.82
C ALA A 167 17.27 -1.91 9.20
N PHE A 168 18.59 -1.81 9.26
CA PHE A 168 19.30 -1.50 10.50
C PHE A 168 20.49 -0.59 10.21
N VAL A 169 20.88 0.17 11.22
CA VAL A 169 22.10 0.96 11.23
C VAL A 169 22.83 0.76 12.54
N THR A 170 24.14 0.59 12.48
CA THR A 170 25.01 0.49 13.64
C THR A 170 25.91 1.70 13.68
N ILE A 171 25.95 2.37 14.82
CA ILE A 171 26.73 3.57 15.07
C ILE A 171 27.84 3.18 16.04
N THR A 172 29.05 3.01 15.51
CA THR A 172 30.21 2.71 16.33
C THR A 172 30.82 4.00 16.87
N GLY A 173 31.03 4.06 18.18
CA GLY A 173 31.77 5.15 18.80
C GLY A 173 33.23 5.09 18.36
N GLY A 174 33.79 6.23 17.94
CA GLY A 174 35.24 6.39 17.72
C GLY A 174 36.03 6.36 19.02
#